data_AF-F8GJS0-F1
#
_entry.id   AF-F8GJS0-F1
#
_cell.length_a   1.000
_cell.length_b   1.000
_cell.length_c   1.000
_cell.angle_alpha   90.00
_cell.angle_beta   90.00
_cell.angle_gamma   90.00
#
_symmetry.space_group_name_H-M   'P 1'
#
loop_
_entity.id
_entity.type
_entity.pdbx_description
1 polymer ?
#
loop_
_entity_poly.entity_id
_entity_poly.type
_entity_poly.pdbx_seq_one_letter_code
_entity_poly.pdbx_strand_id
1 'polypeptide(L)'
;MPRSPLLWPSAATPGEEVDAIKTVSAHLTGLEYSVLAWEAALMLYKTAKHPPPSVSLSVASRWRFIACNECVLELYHLRARLEKIQSVLLRTCPSLRSLLNMSKMRGARKMLDDYFPDIEALRHATAHKGENEAHPEVHAPDGKYALTGFREPDRFSAPYEGQLYYLDITDQSLQRIIEVVTEFFGAFQGAATELEKQGHLE
;
A
#
# COMPACT_ATOMS: atom_id res chain seq x y z
N MET A 1 -14.44 4.25 2.64
CA MET A 1 -13.22 4.37 1.82
C MET A 1 -12.68 5.77 1.88
N PRO A 2 -11.38 5.96 2.16
CA PRO A 2 -10.75 7.27 2.16
C PRO A 2 -10.72 7.82 0.72
N ARG A 3 -11.03 9.10 0.55
CA ARG A 3 -10.92 9.79 -0.74
C ARG A 3 -9.72 10.72 -0.72
N SER A 4 -8.95 10.71 -1.79
CA SER A 4 -7.82 11.62 -1.95
C SER A 4 -8.30 13.07 -1.85
N PRO A 5 -7.62 13.93 -1.08
CA PRO A 5 -7.88 15.36 -1.13
C PRO A 5 -7.51 15.88 -2.51
N LEU A 6 -8.34 16.77 -3.05
CA LEU A 6 -8.08 17.40 -4.34
C LEU A 6 -6.99 18.45 -4.17
N LEU A 7 -5.77 18.13 -4.60
CA LEU A 7 -4.72 19.11 -4.80
C LEU A 7 -4.66 19.40 -6.29
N TRP A 8 -5.07 20.60 -6.66
CA TRP A 8 -4.93 21.08 -8.02
C TRP A 8 -4.33 22.48 -7.99
N PRO A 9 -3.35 22.79 -8.87
CA PRO A 9 -2.81 24.13 -8.98
C PRO A 9 -3.91 25.19 -9.10
N SER A 10 -3.66 26.35 -8.51
CA SER A 10 -4.53 27.53 -8.54
C SER A 10 -3.89 28.66 -9.34
N ALA A 11 -4.65 29.72 -9.63
CA ALA A 11 -4.09 30.94 -10.25
C ALA A 11 -2.95 31.59 -9.44
N ALA A 12 -2.87 31.29 -8.13
CA ALA A 12 -1.81 31.78 -7.24
C ALA A 12 -0.63 30.80 -7.09
N THR A 13 -0.68 29.62 -7.71
CA THR A 13 0.41 28.65 -7.68
C THR A 13 1.61 29.17 -8.48
N PRO A 14 2.83 29.20 -7.91
CA PRO A 14 4.03 29.55 -8.65
C PRO A 14 4.21 28.64 -9.87
N GLY A 15 4.58 29.22 -11.02
CA GLY A 15 4.69 28.49 -12.29
C GLY A 15 5.60 27.27 -12.19
N GLU A 16 6.74 27.38 -11.48
CA GLU A 16 7.66 26.27 -11.26
C GLU A 16 7.12 25.13 -10.35
N GLU A 17 6.04 25.37 -9.59
CA GLU A 17 5.45 24.37 -8.66
C GLU A 17 4.26 23.61 -9.25
N VAL A 18 3.72 24.04 -10.40
CA VAL A 18 2.49 23.47 -11.01
C VAL A 18 2.59 21.96 -11.24
N ASP A 19 3.64 21.51 -11.91
CA ASP A 19 3.84 20.08 -12.21
C ASP A 19 4.10 19.26 -10.94
N ALA A 20 4.77 19.86 -9.97
CA ALA A 20 5.08 19.22 -8.71
C ALA A 20 3.80 19.00 -7.88
N ILE A 21 2.87 19.96 -7.84
CA ILE A 21 1.56 19.80 -7.19
C ILE A 21 0.72 18.72 -7.89
N LYS A 22 0.68 18.72 -9.24
CA LYS A 22 0.00 17.67 -10.01
C LYS A 22 0.57 16.29 -9.70
N THR A 23 1.90 16.19 -9.58
CA THR A 23 2.58 14.95 -9.22
C THR A 23 2.20 14.49 -7.82
N VAL A 24 2.18 15.38 -6.83
CA VAL A 24 1.71 15.05 -5.47
C VAL A 24 0.26 14.55 -5.50
N SER A 25 -0.62 15.23 -6.23
CA SER A 25 -2.03 14.85 -6.39
C SER A 25 -2.18 13.43 -6.96
N ALA A 26 -1.46 13.12 -8.05
CA ALA A 26 -1.46 11.79 -8.64
C ALA A 26 -0.98 10.69 -7.66
N HIS A 27 0.02 10.99 -6.83
CA HIS A 27 0.47 10.06 -5.79
C HIS A 27 -0.56 9.86 -4.67
N LEU A 28 -1.31 10.89 -4.28
CA LEU A 28 -2.39 10.77 -3.30
C LEU A 28 -3.56 9.94 -3.87
N THR A 29 -3.94 10.16 -5.12
CA THR A 29 -4.89 9.27 -5.83
C THR A 29 -4.37 7.84 -5.88
N GLY A 30 -3.07 7.65 -6.10
CA GLY A 30 -2.43 6.33 -6.04
C GLY A 30 -2.57 5.63 -4.69
N LEU A 31 -2.58 6.37 -3.57
CA LEU A 31 -2.83 5.80 -2.24
C LEU A 31 -4.29 5.34 -2.11
N GLU A 32 -5.26 6.12 -2.59
CA GLU A 32 -6.67 5.70 -2.65
C GLU A 32 -6.84 4.42 -3.48
N TYR A 33 -6.21 4.34 -4.66
CA TYR A 33 -6.24 3.13 -5.48
C TYR A 33 -5.56 1.92 -4.81
N SER A 34 -4.55 2.14 -3.97
CA SER A 34 -3.92 1.04 -3.22
C SER A 34 -4.91 0.41 -2.24
N VAL A 35 -5.74 1.23 -1.58
CA VAL A 35 -6.80 0.73 -0.67
C VAL A 35 -7.85 -0.06 -1.44
N LEU A 36 -8.29 0.46 -2.58
CA LEU A 36 -9.29 -0.21 -3.43
C LEU A 36 -8.77 -1.54 -4.00
N ALA A 37 -7.51 -1.58 -4.42
CA ALA A 37 -6.87 -2.81 -4.88
C ALA A 37 -6.77 -3.84 -3.75
N TRP A 38 -6.45 -3.40 -2.52
CA TRP A 38 -6.44 -4.28 -1.35
C TRP A 38 -7.83 -4.84 -1.00
N GLU A 39 -8.87 -4.02 -1.07
CA GLU A 39 -10.26 -4.48 -0.89
C GLU A 39 -10.66 -5.49 -1.96
N ALA A 40 -10.34 -5.22 -3.23
CA ALA A 40 -10.62 -6.14 -4.34
C ALA A 40 -9.88 -7.48 -4.17
N ALA A 41 -8.61 -7.44 -3.75
CA ALA A 41 -7.82 -8.62 -3.45
C ALA A 41 -8.40 -9.41 -2.27
N LEU A 42 -8.81 -8.75 -1.19
CA LEU A 42 -9.47 -9.39 -0.05
C LEU A 42 -10.80 -10.05 -0.48
N MET A 43 -11.57 -9.39 -1.33
CA MET A 43 -12.79 -9.97 -1.90
C MET A 43 -12.49 -11.23 -2.72
N LEU A 44 -11.50 -11.17 -3.62
CA LEU A 44 -11.05 -12.32 -4.40
C LEU A 44 -10.60 -13.47 -3.48
N TYR A 45 -9.85 -13.17 -2.43
CA TYR A 45 -9.40 -14.14 -1.44
C TYR A 45 -10.58 -14.83 -0.74
N LYS A 46 -11.57 -14.06 -0.27
CA LYS A 46 -12.78 -14.59 0.37
C LYS A 46 -13.61 -15.45 -0.58
N THR A 47 -13.81 -14.99 -1.82
CA THR A 47 -14.48 -15.78 -2.87
C THR A 47 -13.72 -17.07 -3.14
N ALA A 48 -12.40 -17.04 -3.17
CA ALA A 48 -11.58 -18.21 -3.43
C ALA A 48 -11.59 -19.24 -2.28
N LYS A 49 -11.95 -18.85 -1.05
CA LYS A 49 -12.21 -19.80 0.06
C LYS A 49 -13.54 -20.54 -0.11
N HIS A 50 -14.51 -19.92 -0.78
CA HIS A 50 -15.85 -20.45 -1.01
C HIS A 50 -16.24 -20.25 -2.49
N PRO A 51 -15.54 -20.91 -3.42
CA PRO A 51 -15.70 -20.64 -4.84
C PRO A 51 -17.10 -21.04 -5.34
N PRO A 52 -17.64 -20.35 -6.35
CA PRO A 52 -18.88 -20.77 -6.99
C PRO A 52 -18.72 -22.18 -7.61
N PRO A 53 -19.81 -22.95 -7.78
CA PRO A 53 -19.73 -24.32 -8.29
C PRO A 53 -19.07 -24.47 -9.67
N SER A 54 -19.05 -23.40 -10.46
CA SER A 54 -18.40 -23.34 -11.78
C SER A 54 -16.88 -23.24 -11.73
N VAL A 55 -16.29 -23.00 -10.57
CA VAL A 55 -14.84 -22.83 -10.39
C VAL A 55 -14.28 -24.01 -9.62
N SER A 56 -13.31 -24.69 -10.21
CA SER A 56 -12.65 -25.83 -9.54
C SER A 56 -11.85 -25.37 -8.31
N LEU A 57 -11.72 -26.26 -7.33
CA LEU A 57 -10.93 -25.99 -6.12
C LEU A 57 -9.45 -25.67 -6.42
N SER A 58 -8.87 -26.25 -7.48
CA SER A 58 -7.48 -25.97 -7.88
C SER A 58 -7.32 -24.55 -8.43
N VAL A 59 -8.27 -24.07 -9.23
CA VAL A 59 -8.30 -22.69 -9.72
C VAL A 59 -8.54 -21.71 -8.57
N ALA A 60 -9.52 -22.00 -7.70
CA ALA A 60 -9.79 -21.20 -6.51
C ALA A 60 -8.55 -21.11 -5.60
N SER A 61 -7.84 -22.22 -5.39
CA SER A 61 -6.58 -22.21 -4.64
C SER A 61 -5.55 -21.25 -5.26
N ARG A 62 -5.39 -21.23 -6.59
CA ARG A 62 -4.52 -20.26 -7.27
C ARG A 62 -4.98 -18.81 -7.09
N TRP A 63 -6.28 -18.55 -7.12
CA TRP A 63 -6.82 -17.20 -6.86
C TRP A 63 -6.45 -16.68 -5.47
N ARG A 64 -6.39 -17.55 -4.45
CA ARG A 64 -5.92 -17.15 -3.10
C ARG A 64 -4.50 -16.59 -3.15
N PHE A 65 -3.59 -17.22 -3.90
CA PHE A 65 -2.22 -16.73 -4.05
C PHE A 65 -2.14 -15.44 -4.86
N ILE A 66 -2.94 -15.30 -5.93
CA ILE A 66 -3.02 -14.05 -6.70
C ILE A 66 -3.45 -12.90 -5.81
N ALA A 67 -4.52 -13.09 -5.02
CA ALA A 67 -4.99 -12.11 -4.06
C ALA A 67 -3.92 -11.72 -3.02
N CYS A 68 -3.20 -12.71 -2.46
CA CYS A 68 -2.15 -12.41 -1.47
C CYS A 68 -0.98 -11.64 -2.06
N ASN A 69 -0.57 -11.99 -3.28
CA ASN A 69 0.50 -11.27 -3.97
C ASN A 69 0.10 -9.82 -4.19
N GLU A 70 -1.13 -9.56 -4.63
CA GLU A 70 -1.67 -8.21 -4.78
C GLU A 70 -1.65 -7.44 -3.44
N CYS A 71 -2.13 -8.07 -2.35
CA CYS A 71 -2.08 -7.49 -1.02
C CYS A 71 -0.66 -7.11 -0.57
N VAL A 72 0.33 -7.97 -0.81
CA VAL A 72 1.74 -7.71 -0.47
C VAL A 72 2.30 -6.55 -1.30
N LEU A 73 2.08 -6.57 -2.61
CA LEU A 73 2.61 -5.54 -3.52
C LEU A 73 1.99 -4.17 -3.22
N GLU A 74 0.69 -4.10 -2.97
CA GLU A 74 0.03 -2.83 -2.66
C GLU A 74 0.43 -2.26 -1.30
N LEU A 75 0.72 -3.10 -0.29
CA LEU A 75 1.33 -2.62 0.96
C LEU A 75 2.70 -1.96 0.73
N TYR A 76 3.53 -2.59 -0.11
CA TYR A 76 4.82 -2.02 -0.49
C TYR A 76 4.67 -0.72 -1.29
N HIS A 77 3.78 -0.69 -2.29
CA HIS A 77 3.52 0.51 -3.08
C HIS A 77 3.00 1.66 -2.22
N LEU A 78 2.11 1.36 -1.26
CA LEU A 78 1.62 2.34 -0.29
C LEU A 78 2.79 2.94 0.50
N ARG A 79 3.63 2.10 1.13
CA ARG A 79 4.83 2.56 1.87
C ARG A 79 5.73 3.46 1.01
N ALA A 80 6.04 3.00 -0.21
CA ALA A 80 6.89 3.73 -1.15
C ALA A 80 6.29 5.08 -1.58
N ARG A 81 4.96 5.15 -1.80
CA ARG A 81 4.26 6.40 -2.14
C ARG A 81 4.28 7.39 -0.97
N LEU A 82 4.01 6.94 0.26
CA LEU A 82 4.08 7.80 1.46
C LEU A 82 5.48 8.42 1.59
N GLU A 83 6.53 7.59 1.45
CA GLU A 83 7.91 8.03 1.51
C GLU A 83 8.27 9.00 0.37
N LYS A 84 7.88 8.68 -0.87
CA LYS A 84 8.16 9.53 -2.04
C LYS A 84 7.57 10.92 -1.89
N ILE A 85 6.31 11.01 -1.44
CA ILE A 85 5.65 12.29 -1.17
C ILE A 85 6.44 13.05 -0.10
N GLN A 86 6.67 12.43 1.05
CA GLN A 86 7.27 13.09 2.22
C GLN A 86 8.73 13.53 1.97
N SER A 87 9.54 12.68 1.33
CA SER A 87 10.99 12.87 1.24
C SER A 87 11.44 13.56 -0.04
N VAL A 88 10.67 13.46 -1.12
CA VAL A 88 11.07 13.97 -2.44
C VAL A 88 10.13 15.07 -2.92
N LEU A 89 8.84 14.77 -3.10
CA LEU A 89 7.94 15.66 -3.83
C LEU A 89 7.67 16.98 -3.10
N LEU A 90 7.59 16.96 -1.77
CA LEU A 90 7.35 18.18 -1.00
C LEU A 90 8.55 19.15 -0.97
N ARG A 91 9.74 18.73 -1.44
CA ARG A 91 10.88 19.65 -1.59
C ARG A 91 10.71 20.59 -2.78
N THR A 92 9.95 20.16 -3.79
CA THR A 92 9.69 20.92 -5.02
C THR A 92 8.38 21.71 -4.96
N CYS A 93 7.64 21.65 -3.85
CA CYS A 93 6.44 22.47 -3.61
C CYS A 93 6.51 23.28 -2.29
N PRO A 94 7.43 24.26 -2.16
CA PRO A 94 7.51 25.11 -0.96
C PRO A 94 6.19 25.75 -0.55
N SER A 95 5.39 26.22 -1.52
CA SER A 95 4.09 26.87 -1.25
C SER A 95 3.11 25.92 -0.56
N LEU A 96 3.10 24.65 -0.99
CA LEU A 96 2.26 23.60 -0.41
C LEU A 96 2.72 23.23 1.00
N ARG A 97 4.03 23.15 1.23
CA ARG A 97 4.63 22.61 2.45
C ARG A 97 4.21 23.33 3.73
N SER A 98 3.99 24.64 3.66
CA SER A 98 3.55 25.45 4.83
C SER A 98 2.12 25.13 5.28
N LEU A 99 1.31 24.54 4.40
CA LEU A 99 -0.10 24.21 4.62
C LEU A 99 -0.31 22.77 5.10
N LEU A 100 0.77 21.97 5.18
CA LEU A 100 0.69 20.55 5.50
C LEU A 100 0.87 20.26 6.98
N ASN A 101 0.07 19.34 7.50
CA ASN A 101 0.28 18.79 8.83
C ASN A 101 1.34 17.68 8.80
N MET A 102 2.60 18.08 8.97
CA MET A 102 3.75 17.15 9.00
C MET A 102 3.66 16.11 10.13
N SER A 103 2.92 16.38 11.21
CA SER A 103 2.74 15.42 12.29
C SER A 103 1.88 14.25 11.84
N LYS A 104 0.77 14.51 11.14
CA LYS A 104 -0.11 13.48 10.59
C LYS A 104 0.61 12.60 9.55
N MET A 105 1.42 13.20 8.67
CA MET A 105 2.22 12.43 7.72
C MET A 105 3.17 11.44 8.40
N ARG A 106 3.90 11.91 9.43
CA ARG A 106 4.82 11.05 10.20
C ARG A 106 4.04 9.99 11.00
N GLY A 107 2.90 10.37 11.57
CA GLY A 107 2.00 9.46 12.30
C GLY A 107 1.53 8.31 11.42
N ALA A 108 1.03 8.60 10.22
CA ALA A 108 0.59 7.58 9.26
C ALA A 108 1.73 6.64 8.85
N ARG A 109 2.93 7.15 8.56
CA ARG A 109 4.09 6.30 8.25
C ARG A 109 4.42 5.37 9.42
N LYS A 110 4.47 5.92 10.64
CA LYS A 110 4.70 5.13 11.85
C LYS A 110 3.63 4.05 12.05
N MET A 111 2.35 4.38 11.86
CA MET A 111 1.26 3.40 11.94
C MET A 111 1.45 2.27 10.94
N LEU A 112 1.85 2.58 9.69
CA LEU A 112 2.09 1.56 8.68
C LEU A 112 3.22 0.61 9.09
N ASP A 113 4.36 1.16 9.51
CA ASP A 113 5.52 0.38 9.93
C ASP A 113 5.21 -0.44 11.21
N ASP A 114 4.41 0.10 12.14
CA ASP A 114 3.99 -0.61 13.35
C ASP A 114 2.99 -1.74 13.05
N TYR A 115 2.07 -1.54 12.09
CA TYR A 115 1.08 -2.55 11.68
C TYR A 115 1.67 -3.65 10.80
N PHE A 116 2.66 -3.31 9.97
CA PHE A 116 3.22 -4.19 8.96
C PHE A 116 4.76 -4.02 8.93
N PRO A 117 5.47 -4.53 9.94
CA PRO A 117 6.92 -4.32 10.08
C PRO A 117 7.74 -4.95 8.94
N ASP A 118 7.22 -6.02 8.33
CA ASP A 118 7.97 -6.86 7.37
C ASP A 118 7.59 -6.62 5.90
N ILE A 119 7.01 -5.45 5.56
CA ILE A 119 6.53 -5.14 4.20
C ILE A 119 7.61 -5.42 3.14
N GLU A 120 8.84 -4.99 3.39
CA GLU A 120 9.93 -5.07 2.43
C GLU A 120 10.37 -6.53 2.20
N ALA A 121 10.56 -7.28 3.29
CA ALA A 121 10.88 -8.70 3.23
C ALA A 121 9.78 -9.50 2.53
N LEU A 122 8.50 -9.24 2.84
CA LEU A 122 7.36 -9.88 2.15
C LEU A 122 7.33 -9.57 0.66
N ARG A 123 7.62 -8.31 0.27
CA ARG A 123 7.71 -7.92 -1.14
C ARG A 123 8.82 -8.68 -1.85
N HIS A 124 10.00 -8.79 -1.26
CA HIS A 124 11.09 -9.58 -1.85
C HIS A 124 10.72 -11.06 -1.93
N ALA A 125 10.17 -11.63 -0.87
CA ALA A 125 9.72 -13.01 -0.82
C ALA A 125 8.70 -13.34 -1.94
N THR A 126 7.78 -12.40 -2.19
CA THR A 126 6.71 -12.53 -3.18
C THR A 126 7.21 -12.31 -4.61
N ALA A 127 8.01 -11.27 -4.84
CA ALA A 127 8.50 -10.90 -6.17
C ALA A 127 9.53 -11.92 -6.70
N HIS A 128 10.32 -12.52 -5.81
CA HIS A 128 11.37 -13.48 -6.16
C HIS A 128 10.95 -14.93 -5.85
N LYS A 129 9.64 -15.22 -5.85
CA LYS A 129 9.11 -16.52 -5.46
C LYS A 129 9.77 -17.70 -6.20
N GLY A 130 10.00 -17.59 -7.51
CA GLY A 130 10.61 -18.66 -8.29
C GLY A 130 12.05 -18.97 -7.89
N GLU A 131 12.83 -17.93 -7.56
CA GLU A 131 14.20 -18.06 -7.05
C GLU A 131 14.18 -18.66 -5.63
N ASN A 132 13.30 -18.16 -4.77
CA ASN A 132 13.16 -18.65 -3.39
C ASN A 132 12.77 -20.13 -3.34
N GLU A 133 11.91 -20.58 -4.26
CA GLU A 133 11.48 -21.98 -4.37
C GLU A 133 12.54 -22.88 -5.01
N ALA A 134 13.44 -22.32 -5.84
CA ALA A 134 14.56 -23.05 -6.44
C ALA A 134 15.73 -23.24 -5.46
N HIS A 135 15.87 -22.33 -4.48
CA HIS A 135 16.95 -22.33 -3.48
C HIS A 135 16.43 -22.34 -2.04
N PRO A 136 15.63 -23.36 -1.64
CA PRO A 136 15.03 -23.42 -0.31
C PRO A 136 16.07 -23.43 0.83
N GLU A 137 17.28 -23.94 0.58
CA GLU A 137 18.41 -23.94 1.52
C GLU A 137 18.90 -22.55 1.93
N VAL A 138 18.62 -21.52 1.11
CA VAL A 138 19.00 -20.14 1.38
C VAL A 138 17.87 -19.37 2.05
N HIS A 139 16.63 -19.61 1.60
CA HIS A 139 15.50 -18.73 1.94
C HIS A 139 14.59 -19.30 3.01
N ALA A 140 14.54 -20.62 3.19
CA ALA A 140 13.69 -21.24 4.20
C ALA A 140 14.41 -21.32 5.57
N PRO A 141 13.66 -21.29 6.69
CA PRO A 141 14.25 -21.50 8.01
C PRO A 141 14.91 -22.88 8.13
N ASP A 142 15.99 -22.96 8.91
CA ASP A 142 16.74 -24.20 9.14
C ASP A 142 15.82 -25.39 9.47
N GLY A 143 16.03 -26.49 8.74
CA GLY A 143 15.26 -27.73 8.90
C GLY A 143 13.83 -27.69 8.37
N LYS A 144 13.42 -26.62 7.65
CA LYS A 144 12.09 -26.51 7.04
C LYS A 144 12.18 -26.31 5.53
N TYR A 145 11.54 -27.17 4.76
CA TYR A 145 11.16 -26.86 3.37
C TYR A 145 9.90 -25.99 3.40
N ALA A 146 10.05 -24.71 3.75
CA ALA A 146 8.92 -23.84 3.98
C ALA A 146 8.47 -23.15 2.68
N LEU A 147 7.65 -23.82 1.86
CA LEU A 147 7.04 -23.15 0.69
C LEU A 147 6.13 -21.98 1.09
N THR A 148 5.99 -21.02 0.19
CA THR A 148 5.02 -19.93 0.28
C THR A 148 3.59 -20.49 0.35
N GLY A 149 2.78 -20.02 1.30
CA GLY A 149 1.40 -20.48 1.43
C GLY A 149 0.75 -20.19 2.77
N PHE A 150 -0.28 -20.98 3.09
CA PHE A 150 -1.10 -20.81 4.29
C PHE A 150 -0.87 -21.97 5.23
N ARG A 151 -0.25 -21.70 6.38
CA ARG A 151 -0.10 -22.66 7.48
C ARG A 151 -1.17 -22.44 8.56
N GLU A 152 -1.70 -21.22 8.61
CA GLU A 152 -2.78 -20.78 9.47
C GLU A 152 -3.92 -20.22 8.60
N PRO A 153 -5.18 -20.24 9.08
CA PRO A 153 -6.28 -19.60 8.39
C PRO A 153 -5.98 -18.12 8.15
N ASP A 154 -6.15 -17.68 6.89
CA ASP A 154 -6.07 -16.27 6.50
C ASP A 154 -4.72 -15.58 6.72
N ARG A 155 -3.69 -16.35 7.09
CA ARG A 155 -2.34 -15.85 7.25
C ARG A 155 -1.44 -16.39 6.15
N PHE A 156 -1.13 -15.50 5.22
CA PHE A 156 -0.15 -15.77 4.17
C PHE A 156 1.25 -15.76 4.77
N SER A 157 2.09 -16.69 4.34
CA SER A 157 3.47 -16.79 4.77
C SER A 157 4.41 -17.03 3.59
N ALA A 158 5.56 -16.38 3.60
CA ALA A 158 6.58 -16.51 2.56
C ALA A 158 7.98 -16.56 3.19
N PRO A 159 8.84 -17.52 2.76
CA PRO A 159 10.22 -17.60 3.21
C PRO A 159 11.08 -16.54 2.52
N TYR A 160 11.98 -15.90 3.26
CA TYR A 160 13.01 -15.03 2.72
C TYR A 160 14.16 -14.89 3.72
N GLU A 161 15.40 -14.95 3.24
CA GLU A 161 16.63 -14.82 4.03
C GLU A 161 16.63 -15.64 5.34
N GLY A 162 16.27 -16.92 5.26
CA GLY A 162 16.24 -17.85 6.39
C GLY A 162 15.12 -17.61 7.40
N GLN A 163 14.19 -16.68 7.13
CA GLN A 163 13.07 -16.35 7.99
C GLN A 163 11.73 -16.58 7.30
N LEU A 164 10.68 -16.73 8.10
CA LEU A 164 9.30 -16.80 7.60
C LEU A 164 8.58 -15.52 7.96
N TYR A 165 8.12 -14.80 6.94
CA TYR A 165 7.36 -13.57 7.11
C TYR A 165 5.88 -13.83 6.88
N TYR A 166 5.03 -13.00 7.48
CA TYR A 166 3.60 -13.23 7.51
C TYR A 166 2.80 -11.98 7.17
N LEU A 167 1.67 -12.19 6.50
CA LEU A 167 0.65 -11.17 6.28
C LEU A 167 -0.74 -11.75 6.52
N ASP A 168 -1.49 -11.11 7.40
CA ASP A 168 -2.90 -11.46 7.64
C ASP A 168 -3.77 -10.85 6.54
N ILE A 169 -4.54 -11.69 5.83
CA ILE A 169 -5.44 -11.31 4.75
C ILE A 169 -6.87 -11.26 5.30
N THR A 170 -7.14 -10.19 6.05
CA THR A 170 -8.37 -10.04 6.85
C THR A 170 -8.98 -8.65 6.68
N ASP A 171 -10.24 -8.50 7.12
CA ASP A 171 -10.89 -7.19 7.22
C ASP A 171 -10.15 -6.24 8.18
N GLN A 172 -9.51 -6.78 9.22
CA GLN A 172 -8.73 -5.96 10.15
C GLN A 172 -7.49 -5.36 9.48
N SER A 173 -6.80 -6.12 8.62
CA SER A 173 -5.67 -5.60 7.85
C SER A 173 -6.11 -4.51 6.88
N LEU A 174 -7.25 -4.69 6.19
CA LEU A 174 -7.82 -3.65 5.34
C LEU A 174 -8.17 -2.39 6.15
N GLN A 175 -8.77 -2.55 7.33
CA GLN A 175 -9.13 -1.45 8.22
C GLN A 175 -7.88 -0.66 8.67
N ARG A 176 -6.78 -1.35 9.02
CA ARG A 176 -5.49 -0.71 9.35
C ARG A 176 -4.93 0.10 8.17
N ILE A 177 -5.04 -0.42 6.95
CA ILE A 177 -4.61 0.29 5.73
C ILE A 177 -5.47 1.54 5.52
N ILE A 178 -6.79 1.43 5.69
CA ILE A 178 -7.72 2.57 5.62
C ILE A 178 -7.36 3.64 6.65
N GLU A 179 -7.04 3.25 7.88
CA GLU A 179 -6.64 4.17 8.95
C GLU A 179 -5.35 4.93 8.61
N VAL A 180 -4.32 4.22 8.13
CA VAL A 180 -3.06 4.82 7.67
C VAL A 180 -3.32 5.86 6.57
N VAL A 181 -4.07 5.49 5.53
CA VAL A 181 -4.33 6.39 4.39
C VAL A 181 -5.19 7.58 4.81
N THR A 182 -6.18 7.37 5.67
CA THR A 182 -7.02 8.44 6.22
C THR A 182 -6.19 9.44 7.04
N GLU A 183 -5.31 8.95 7.90
CA GLU A 183 -4.42 9.81 8.69
C GLU A 183 -3.48 10.61 7.80
N PHE A 184 -2.93 9.98 6.75
CA PHE A 184 -2.06 10.65 5.79
C PHE A 184 -2.80 11.70 4.96
N PHE A 185 -4.00 11.40 4.46
CA PHE A 185 -4.85 12.36 3.74
C PHE A 185 -5.24 13.55 4.61
N GLY A 186 -5.48 13.32 5.91
CA GLY A 186 -5.71 14.38 6.88
C GLY A 186 -4.57 15.41 6.96
N ALA A 187 -3.35 15.06 6.50
CA ALA A 187 -2.24 16.01 6.44
C ALA A 187 -2.40 17.09 5.37
N PHE A 188 -3.21 16.83 4.34
CA PHE A 188 -3.37 17.69 3.15
C PHE A 188 -4.66 18.50 3.15
N GLN A 189 -5.54 18.32 4.15
CA GLN A 189 -6.84 18.99 4.18
C GLN A 189 -6.74 20.52 4.15
N GLY A 190 -5.79 21.09 4.89
CA GLY A 190 -5.54 22.54 4.91
C GLY A 190 -5.08 23.05 3.55
N ALA A 191 -4.15 22.34 2.91
CA ALA A 191 -3.67 22.65 1.58
C ALA A 191 -4.77 22.57 0.50
N ALA A 192 -5.58 21.51 0.51
CA ALA A 192 -6.68 21.35 -0.45
C ALA A 192 -7.70 22.49 -0.33
N THR A 193 -8.08 22.83 0.91
CA THR A 193 -9.01 23.93 1.19
C THR A 193 -8.47 25.28 0.70
N GLU A 194 -7.17 25.52 0.87
CA GLU A 194 -6.55 26.76 0.44
C GLU A 194 -6.45 26.87 -1.10
N LEU A 195 -6.07 25.79 -1.78
CA LEU A 195 -6.02 25.75 -3.24
C LEU A 195 -7.41 25.91 -3.87
N GLU A 196 -8.44 25.32 -3.28
CA GLU A 196 -9.84 25.48 -3.70
C GLU A 196 -10.29 26.95 -3.60
N LYS A 197 -10.00 27.62 -2.48
CA LYS A 197 -10.32 29.05 -2.29
C LYS A 197 -9.65 29.96 -3.32
N GLN A 198 -8.45 29.61 -3.76
CA GLN A 198 -7.68 30.38 -4.74
C GLN A 198 -8.20 30.19 -6.18
N GLY A 199 -9.13 29.27 -6.40
CA GLY A 199 -9.65 28.92 -7.73
C GLY A 199 -8.67 28.05 -8.51
N HIS A 200 -9.12 26.86 -8.90
CA HIS A 200 -8.32 25.92 -9.67
C HIS A 200 -7.97 26.47 -11.06
N LEU A 201 -6.74 26.22 -11.49
CA LEU A 201 -6.30 26.42 -12.87
C LEU A 201 -7.12 25.50 -13.79
N GLU A 202 -7.67 26.09 -14.86
CA GLU A 202 -8.32 25.35 -15.95
C GLU A 202 -7.37 24.36 -16.64
#